data_AF-A0A6S7G3D6-F1
#
_entry.id   AF-A0A6S7G3D6-F1
#
_cell.length_a   1.000
_cell.length_b   1.000
_cell.length_c   1.000
_cell.angle_alpha   90.00
_cell.angle_beta   90.00
_cell.angle_gamma   90.00
#
_symmetry.space_group_name_H-M   'P 1'
#
loop_
_entity.id
_entity.type
_entity.pdbx_description
1 polymer ?
#
loop_
_entity_poly.entity_id
_entity_poly.type
_entity_poly.pdbx_seq_one_letter_code
_entity_poly.pdbx_strand_id
1 'polypeptide(L)'
;MLENENTRLNNSVIDLKARSMRDNLLFFNIDEPTGEEKEDTTEIILALLEDKLEILNARNKDKKNVLRNTKKLRGTRNGVQEQFPEEIERERKKLYPVMKEARQAGKHACEIGS
;
A
#
# COMPACT_ATOMS: atom_id res chain seq x y z
N MET A 1 17.60 31.75 6.08
CA MET A 1 16.52 32.02 5.10
C MET A 1 16.45 30.94 4.03
N LEU A 2 17.55 30.61 3.32
CA LEU A 2 17.59 29.56 2.29
C LEU A 2 17.19 28.16 2.79
N GLU A 3 17.68 27.74 3.96
CA GLU A 3 17.34 26.42 4.51
C GLU A 3 15.85 26.28 4.80
N ASN A 4 15.23 27.30 5.40
CA ASN A 4 13.79 27.32 5.67
C ASN A 4 12.97 27.22 4.37
N GLU A 5 13.43 27.88 3.31
CA GLU A 5 12.76 27.83 2.01
C GLU A 5 12.93 26.46 1.34
N ASN A 6 14.11 25.85 1.43
CA ASN A 6 14.34 24.48 0.97
C ASN A 6 13.45 23.48 1.71
N THR A 7 13.33 23.60 3.05
CA THR A 7 12.42 22.75 3.83
C THR A 7 10.97 22.94 3.40
N ARG A 8 10.54 24.19 3.19
CA ARG A 8 9.19 24.52 2.72
C ARG A 8 8.89 23.90 1.35
N LEU A 9 9.82 24.04 0.40
CA LEU A 9 9.69 23.50 -0.94
C LEU A 9 9.64 21.97 -0.91
N ASN A 10 10.53 21.34 -0.16
CA ASN A 10 10.53 19.88 0.00
C ASN A 10 9.21 19.36 0.57
N ASN A 11 8.66 20.01 1.60
CA ASN A 11 7.37 19.62 2.17
C ASN A 11 6.23 19.77 1.15
N SER A 12 6.25 20.82 0.33
CA SER A 12 5.27 21.01 -0.74
C SER A 12 5.37 19.90 -1.80
N VAL A 13 6.59 19.55 -2.21
CA VAL A 13 6.83 18.45 -3.16
C VAL A 13 6.33 17.12 -2.60
N ILE A 14 6.61 16.81 -1.33
CA ILE A 14 6.16 15.58 -0.68
C ILE A 14 4.62 15.53 -0.63
N ASP A 15 3.96 16.63 -0.26
CA ASP A 15 2.49 16.71 -0.22
C ASP A 15 1.88 16.53 -1.62
N LEU A 16 2.45 17.16 -2.65
CA LEU A 16 2.00 16.99 -4.02
C LEU A 16 2.15 15.54 -4.50
N LYS A 17 3.30 14.90 -4.23
CA LYS A 17 3.51 13.48 -4.52
C LYS A 17 2.47 12.61 -3.81
N ALA A 18 2.25 12.85 -2.51
CA ALA A 18 1.30 12.08 -1.71
C ALA A 18 -0.15 12.22 -2.23
N ARG A 19 -0.55 13.43 -2.64
CA ARG A 19 -1.87 13.66 -3.25
C ARG A 19 -2.04 12.96 -4.59
N SER A 20 -1.00 12.99 -5.43
CA SER A 20 -0.98 12.31 -6.73
C SER A 20 -1.07 10.79 -6.58
N MET A 21 -0.35 10.22 -5.60
CA MET A 21 -0.30 8.77 -5.36
C MET A 21 -1.46 8.26 -4.51
N ARG A 22 -2.39 9.13 -4.09
CA ARG A 22 -3.44 8.81 -3.11
C ARG A 22 -4.33 7.66 -3.54
N ASP A 23 -4.57 7.48 -4.84
CA ASP A 23 -5.47 6.42 -5.30
C ASP A 23 -4.73 5.13 -5.69
N ASN A 24 -3.40 5.12 -5.55
CA ASN A 24 -2.58 3.96 -5.90
C ASN A 24 -2.63 2.90 -4.80
N LEU A 25 -2.59 1.64 -5.26
CA LEU A 25 -2.45 0.44 -4.45
C LEU A 25 -1.25 -0.36 -4.96
N LEU A 26 -0.47 -0.87 -4.02
CA LEU A 26 0.60 -1.81 -4.28
C LEU A 26 0.11 -3.22 -4.01
N PHE A 27 0.31 -4.11 -4.97
CA PHE A 27 0.03 -5.54 -4.86
C PHE A 27 1.36 -6.28 -4.77
N PHE A 28 1.48 -7.18 -3.79
CA PHE A 28 2.71 -7.92 -3.51
C PHE A 28 2.50 -9.42 -3.62
N ASN A 29 3.59 -10.12 -3.92
CA ASN A 29 3.65 -11.59 -4.03
C ASN A 29 2.61 -12.13 -5.02
N ILE A 30 2.47 -11.45 -6.16
CA ILE A 30 1.73 -11.96 -7.31
C ILE A 30 2.68 -12.87 -8.09
N ASP A 31 2.25 -14.08 -8.41
CA ASP A 31 3.08 -15.02 -9.16
C ASP A 31 3.28 -14.48 -10.59
N GLU A 32 4.52 -14.46 -11.04
CA GLU A 32 4.85 -14.08 -12.42
C GLU A 32 4.45 -15.22 -13.37
N PRO A 33 3.83 -14.92 -14.51
CA PRO A 33 3.47 -15.94 -15.48
C PRO A 33 4.74 -16.54 -16.09
N THR A 34 4.77 -17.86 -16.21
CA THR A 34 5.99 -18.63 -16.47
C THR A 34 6.24 -18.91 -17.96
N GLY A 35 5.67 -18.10 -18.87
CA GLY A 35 5.72 -18.34 -20.33
C GLY A 35 5.80 -17.07 -21.18
N GLU A 36 5.96 -17.25 -22.50
CA GLU A 36 6.02 -16.16 -23.51
C GLU A 36 4.65 -15.49 -23.79
N GLU A 37 3.60 -15.91 -23.08
CA GLU A 37 2.26 -15.35 -23.26
C GLU A 37 2.18 -13.91 -22.74
N LYS A 38 1.43 -13.08 -23.46
CA LYS A 38 1.25 -11.66 -23.14
C LYS A 38 0.62 -11.51 -21.76
N GLU A 39 1.40 -11.01 -20.80
CA GLU A 39 0.95 -10.82 -19.42
C GLU A 39 -0.15 -9.75 -19.36
N ASP A 40 -1.40 -10.14 -19.07
CA ASP A 40 -2.43 -9.19 -18.69
C ASP A 40 -2.47 -9.05 -17.17
N THR A 41 -1.61 -8.16 -16.67
CA THR A 41 -1.58 -7.80 -15.25
C THR A 41 -2.93 -7.29 -14.74
N THR A 42 -3.80 -6.77 -15.62
CA THR A 42 -5.14 -6.33 -15.22
C THR A 42 -5.99 -7.52 -14.81
N GLU A 43 -6.01 -8.58 -15.62
CA GLU A 43 -6.83 -9.76 -15.36
C GLU A 43 -6.32 -10.54 -14.13
N ILE A 44 -5.01 -10.62 -13.92
CA ILE A 44 -4.43 -11.22 -12.72
C ILE A 44 -4.90 -10.49 -11.46
N ILE A 45 -4.89 -9.15 -11.48
CA ILE A 45 -5.36 -8.36 -10.35
C ILE A 45 -6.87 -8.49 -10.17
N LEU A 46 -7.67 -8.46 -11.25
CA LEU A 46 -9.12 -8.64 -11.17
C LEU A 46 -9.48 -10.01 -10.57
N ALA A 47 -8.84 -11.09 -11.05
CA ALA A 47 -9.03 -12.43 -10.52
C ALA A 47 -8.69 -12.50 -9.03
N LEU A 48 -7.59 -11.86 -8.58
CA LEU A 48 -7.23 -11.81 -7.16
C LEU A 48 -8.26 -11.04 -6.32
N LEU A 49 -8.79 -9.92 -6.83
CA LEU A 49 -9.81 -9.13 -6.14
C LEU A 49 -11.14 -9.89 -6.03
N GLU A 50 -11.51 -10.66 -7.05
CA GLU A 50 -12.74 -11.45 -7.06
C GLU A 50 -12.63 -12.71 -6.19
N ASP A 51 -11.55 -13.48 -6.34
CA ASP A 51 -11.33 -14.74 -5.64
C ASP A 51 -10.99 -14.52 -4.15
N LYS A 52 -9.99 -13.68 -3.86
CA LYS A 52 -9.43 -13.56 -2.49
C LYS A 52 -10.10 -12.49 -1.64
N LEU A 53 -10.66 -11.45 -2.26
CA LEU A 53 -11.34 -10.37 -1.53
C LEU A 53 -12.87 -10.47 -1.62
N GLU A 54 -13.40 -11.35 -2.48
CA GLU A 54 -14.84 -11.53 -2.74
C GLU A 54 -15.52 -10.21 -3.16
N ILE A 55 -14.81 -9.37 -3.91
CA ILE A 55 -15.32 -8.09 -4.39
C ILE A 55 -16.06 -8.32 -5.71
N LEU A 56 -17.37 -8.50 -5.62
CA LEU A 56 -18.26 -8.55 -6.79
C LEU A 56 -18.09 -7.25 -7.60
N ASN A 57 -17.71 -7.37 -8.88
CA ASN A 57 -17.35 -6.28 -9.79
C ASN A 57 -16.05 -5.54 -9.42
N ALA A 58 -14.94 -6.26 -9.31
CA ALA A 58 -13.61 -5.70 -9.06
C ALA A 58 -13.19 -4.61 -10.08
N ARG A 59 -13.80 -4.61 -11.27
CA ARG A 59 -13.60 -3.57 -12.29
C ARG A 59 -14.00 -2.16 -11.84
N ASN A 60 -14.84 -2.04 -10.82
CA ASN A 60 -15.23 -0.76 -10.25
C ASN A 60 -14.18 -0.18 -9.26
N LYS A 61 -13.04 -0.87 -9.08
CA LYS A 61 -11.74 -0.42 -8.52
C LYS A 61 -11.78 0.59 -7.36
N ASP A 62 -12.78 0.53 -6.49
CA ASP A 62 -12.85 1.43 -5.33
C ASP A 62 -11.77 1.05 -4.32
N LYS A 63 -10.73 1.89 -4.26
CA LYS A 63 -9.58 1.72 -3.35
C LYS A 63 -10.03 1.47 -1.91
N LYS A 64 -11.04 2.19 -1.41
CA LYS A 64 -11.50 2.03 -0.02
C LYS A 64 -12.14 0.67 0.20
N ASN A 65 -12.87 0.17 -0.80
CA ASN A 65 -13.47 -1.16 -0.72
C ASN A 65 -12.40 -2.26 -0.75
N VAL A 66 -11.36 -2.11 -1.58
CA VAL A 66 -10.22 -3.03 -1.60
C VAL A 66 -9.53 -3.04 -0.23
N LEU A 67 -9.13 -1.86 0.27
CA LEU A 67 -8.46 -1.71 1.58
C LEU A 67 -9.28 -2.28 2.74
N ARG A 68 -10.60 -2.10 2.74
CA ARG A 68 -11.47 -2.66 3.79
C ARG A 68 -11.41 -4.19 3.83
N ASN A 69 -11.25 -4.83 2.69
CA ASN A 69 -11.28 -6.29 2.56
C ASN A 69 -9.89 -6.95 2.65
N THR A 70 -8.78 -6.19 2.67
CA THR A 70 -7.41 -6.74 2.74
C THR A 70 -7.17 -7.64 3.95
N LYS A 71 -7.94 -7.45 5.04
CA LYS A 71 -7.90 -8.32 6.23
C LYS A 71 -8.18 -9.79 5.89
N LYS A 72 -8.92 -10.07 4.81
CA LYS A 72 -9.18 -11.42 4.30
C LYS A 72 -7.93 -12.09 3.72
N LEU A 73 -6.94 -11.30 3.27
CA LEU A 73 -5.65 -11.81 2.79
C LEU A 73 -4.73 -12.28 3.92
N ARG A 74 -5.12 -12.11 5.19
CA ARG A 74 -4.30 -12.53 6.34
C ARG A 74 -4.09 -14.04 6.31
N GLY A 75 -2.82 -14.45 6.16
CA GLY A 75 -2.43 -15.86 6.07
C GLY A 75 -2.29 -16.36 4.63
N THR A 76 -2.67 -15.57 3.63
CA THR A 76 -2.33 -15.82 2.23
C THR A 76 -0.94 -15.26 1.91
N ARG A 77 -0.36 -15.65 0.77
CA ARG A 77 0.92 -15.10 0.30
C ARG A 77 0.79 -13.66 -0.20
N ASN A 78 -0.38 -13.25 -0.67
CA ASN A 78 -0.57 -11.97 -1.36
C ASN A 78 -0.79 -10.82 -0.36
N GLY A 79 -0.26 -9.64 -0.72
CA GLY A 79 -0.44 -8.42 0.07
C GLY A 79 -1.01 -7.28 -0.76
N VAL A 80 -1.77 -6.40 -0.12
CA VAL A 80 -2.26 -5.16 -0.72
C VAL A 80 -2.03 -4.02 0.27
N GLN A 81 -1.39 -2.94 -0.17
CA GLN A 81 -1.12 -1.76 0.67
C GLN A 81 -1.29 -0.47 -0.13
N GLU A 82 -1.41 0.65 0.57
CA GLU A 82 -1.36 1.98 -0.05
C GLU A 82 0.06 2.34 -0.50
N GLN A 83 0.16 3.05 -1.63
CA GLN A 83 1.44 3.59 -2.07
C GLN A 83 1.70 4.95 -1.41
N PHE A 84 2.89 5.12 -0.83
CA PHE A 84 3.35 6.40 -0.29
C PHE A 84 4.63 6.87 -0.99
N PRO A 85 4.90 8.18 -1.04
CA PRO A 85 6.19 8.72 -1.44
C PRO A 85 7.33 8.13 -0.61
N GLU A 86 8.50 7.95 -1.23
CA GLU A 86 9.68 7.36 -0.60
C GLU A 86 10.09 8.11 0.67
N GLU A 87 9.97 9.43 0.68
CA GLU A 87 10.26 10.27 1.84
C GLU A 87 9.39 9.91 3.04
N ILE A 88 8.09 9.64 2.82
CA ILE A 88 7.16 9.23 3.87
C ILE A 88 7.46 7.80 4.33
N GLU A 89 7.72 6.87 3.40
CA GLU A 89 8.09 5.49 3.71
C GLU A 89 9.38 5.40 4.53
N ARG A 90 10.37 6.23 4.20
CA ARG A 90 11.64 6.32 4.93
C ARG A 90 11.43 6.76 6.38
N GLU A 91 10.58 7.75 6.62
CA GLU A 91 10.27 8.18 7.99
C GLU A 91 9.44 7.13 8.74
N ARG A 92 8.48 6.46 8.08
CA ARG A 92 7.71 5.36 8.66
C ARG A 92 8.59 4.19 9.10
N LYS A 93 9.57 3.81 8.28
CA LYS A 93 10.51 2.73 8.60
C LYS A 93 11.26 2.95 9.91
N LYS A 94 11.55 4.20 10.29
CA LYS A 94 12.19 4.54 11.58
C LYS A 94 11.30 4.19 12.78
N LEU A 95 9.99 4.14 12.60
CA LEU A 95 9.01 3.86 13.66
C LEU A 95 8.70 2.37 13.81
N TYR A 96 9.07 1.52 12.85
CA TYR A 96 8.80 0.08 12.90
C TYR A 96 9.39 -0.64 14.12
N PRO A 97 10.60 -0.30 14.62
CA PRO A 97 11.11 -0.88 15.87
C PRO A 97 10.20 -0.59 17.06
N VAL A 98 9.83 0.69 17.23
CA VAL A 98 8.96 1.16 18.32
C VAL A 98 7.59 0.50 18.25
N MET A 99 7.04 0.35 17.04
CA MET A 99 5.77 -0.33 16.86
C MET A 99 5.86 -1.82 17.23
N LYS A 100 6.93 -2.51 16.82
CA LYS A 100 7.14 -3.93 17.15
C LYS A 100 7.24 -4.14 18.67
N GLU A 101 7.99 -3.28 19.36
CA GLU A 101 8.09 -3.29 20.82
C GLU A 101 6.73 -3.05 21.49
N ALA A 102 5.95 -2.08 21.00
CA ALA A 102 4.61 -1.81 21.52
C ALA A 102 3.67 -3.02 21.34
N ARG A 103 3.72 -3.69 20.17
CA ARG A 103 2.95 -4.93 19.92
C ARG A 103 3.38 -6.07 20.84
N GLN A 104 4.69 -6.23 21.07
CA GLN A 104 5.21 -7.23 22.01
C GLN A 104 4.76 -6.97 23.44
N ALA A 105 4.66 -5.70 23.84
CA ALA A 105 4.14 -5.29 25.15
C ALA A 105 2.60 -5.39 25.27
N GLY A 106 1.92 -6.01 24.29
CA GLY A 106 0.46 -6.18 24.28
C GLY A 106 -0.32 -4.89 24.00
N LYS A 107 0.35 -3.80 23.61
CA LYS A 107 -0.31 -2.54 23.25
C LYS A 107 -0.82 -2.62 21.82
N HIS A 108 -1.97 -2.00 21.58
CA HIS A 108 -2.50 -1.87 20.23
C HIS A 108 -1.73 -0.78 19.47
N ALA A 109 -0.77 -1.19 18.65
CA ALA A 109 -0.01 -0.32 17.77
C ALA A 109 -0.16 -0.80 16.32
N CYS A 110 -0.66 0.07 15.45
CA CYS A 110 -0.83 -0.18 14.02
C CYS A 110 -0.02 0.81 13.18
N GLU A 111 0.34 0.37 11.97
CA GLU A 111 0.77 1.30 10.94
C GLU A 111 -0.50 1.95 10.39
N ILE A 112 -0.53 3.28 10.26
CA ILE A 112 -1.65 3.96 9.63
C ILE A 112 -1.63 3.58 8.14
N GLY A 113 -2.57 2.73 7.71
CA GLY A 113 -2.66 2.23 6.33
C GLY A 113 -2.70 0.70 6.16
N SER A 114 -2.99 -0.06 7.23
CA SER A 114 -3.27 -1.52 7.19
C SER A 114 -4.76 -1.85 7.32
#